data_AF-A0A843HR25-F1
#
_entry.id   AF-A0A843HR25-F1
#
_cell.length_a   1.000
_cell.length_b   1.000
_cell.length_c   1.000
_cell.angle_alpha   90.00
_cell.angle_beta   90.00
_cell.angle_gamma   90.00
#
_symmetry.space_group_name_H-M   'P 1'
#
loop_
_entity.id
_entity.type
_entity.pdbx_description
1 polymer ?
#
loop_
_entity_poly.entity_id
_entity_poly.type
_entity_poly.pdbx_seq_one_letter_code
_entity_poly.pdbx_strand_id
1 'polypeptide(L)'
;MRGIPAELCMKCKGYKYLCGLPTCPILSRFRSMVNVVSKLSIFGAQNEVKGATPPSMIVGSGNYPKVSIIYNVPPLVYGEEAKQYENPKGWWGKASLSEIVSLRSSMISTILSGVNVREPFKLYEKELSLLSVSYNPISSDVKIQGNFDLKLKFDGIVLPRGPSAKAQDIKPEENPKIPKVLEKLIFDDLKAEEAVIEAYKSQLDVYPIINALSFGLLGIKKNRKLVPTRWAITAVDSIIGKALLNQIKQYGEVSEIQVYQGSYLGNYFYIVLYPSKYSSTWIEIWHPSTPWSDMETAVLELSEDYWGDYDFMDGGYMAARLGVLEGLSRMKRQAGVIIVREITSEYYAPVGNWHI
;
A
#
# COMPACT_ATOMS: atom_id res chain seq x y z
N MET A 1 -0.16 15.98 -15.88
CA MET A 1 -0.30 16.85 -14.70
C MET A 1 1.06 17.44 -14.37
N ARG A 2 1.19 18.77 -14.38
CA ARG A 2 2.41 19.47 -13.97
C ARG A 2 2.23 19.85 -12.51
N GLY A 3 2.86 19.10 -11.60
CA GLY A 3 2.86 19.43 -10.17
C GLY A 3 3.45 20.81 -9.87
N ILE A 4 3.44 21.19 -8.58
CA ILE A 4 3.92 22.48 -8.08
C ILE A 4 5.22 22.95 -8.78
N PRO A 5 5.22 24.12 -9.45
CA PRO A 5 6.37 24.58 -10.23
C PRO A 5 7.65 24.70 -9.39
N ALA A 6 8.77 24.23 -9.94
CA ALA A 6 10.07 24.30 -9.27
C ALA A 6 10.47 25.74 -8.89
N GLU A 7 10.14 26.72 -9.75
CA GLU A 7 10.36 28.14 -9.51
C GLU A 7 9.61 28.65 -8.28
N LEU A 8 8.38 28.16 -8.05
CA LEU A 8 7.59 28.48 -6.87
C LEU A 8 8.24 27.90 -5.61
N CYS A 9 8.71 26.66 -5.67
CA CYS A 9 9.46 26.02 -4.58
C CYS A 9 10.74 26.79 -4.24
N MET A 10 11.48 27.27 -5.23
CA MET A 10 12.68 28.10 -5.02
C MET A 10 12.37 29.41 -4.29
N LYS A 11 11.25 30.07 -4.62
CA LYS A 11 10.79 31.28 -3.93
C LYS A 11 10.26 31.00 -2.52
N CYS A 12 9.56 29.87 -2.37
CA CYS A 12 8.92 29.40 -1.14
C CYS A 12 9.95 29.05 -0.06
N LYS A 13 11.09 28.47 -0.45
CA LYS A 13 12.16 28.00 0.44
C LYS A 13 11.67 27.05 1.55
N GLY A 14 10.50 26.45 1.36
CA GLY A 14 9.86 25.49 2.28
C GLY A 14 9.24 26.05 3.56
N TYR A 15 9.36 27.36 3.84
CA TYR A 15 8.78 27.99 5.05
C TYR A 15 7.74 29.08 4.76
N LYS A 16 7.61 29.51 3.50
CA LYS A 16 6.64 30.55 3.11
C LYS A 16 5.29 30.00 2.67
N TYR A 17 5.18 28.68 2.50
CA TYR A 17 3.95 27.98 2.11
C TYR A 17 3.25 28.56 0.86
N LEU A 18 4.02 29.07 -0.10
CA LEU A 18 3.49 29.73 -1.31
C LEU A 18 2.71 28.80 -2.24
N CYS A 19 2.84 27.48 -2.05
CA CYS A 19 2.14 26.46 -2.81
C CYS A 19 0.79 26.06 -2.18
N GLY A 20 0.34 26.74 -1.13
CA GLY A 20 -0.95 26.47 -0.46
C GLY A 20 -1.00 25.21 0.41
N LEU A 21 0.06 24.39 0.39
CA LEU A 21 0.16 23.20 1.23
C LEU A 21 0.35 23.56 2.72
N PRO A 22 -0.26 22.80 3.65
CA PRO A 22 -0.17 23.06 5.08
C PRO A 22 1.25 22.84 5.63
N THR A 23 2.04 21.97 4.98
CA THR A 23 3.45 21.73 5.32
C THR A 23 4.28 21.55 4.05
N CYS A 24 5.61 21.76 4.15
CA CYS A 24 6.51 21.49 3.04
C CYS A 24 6.91 19.99 3.04
N PRO A 25 6.44 19.17 2.08
CA PRO A 25 6.79 17.76 2.01
C PRO A 25 8.30 17.53 1.83
N ILE A 26 9.00 18.48 1.18
CA ILE A 26 10.44 18.40 0.94
C ILE A 26 11.21 18.46 2.25
N LEU A 27 10.96 19.50 3.05
CA LEU A 27 11.64 19.69 4.32
C LEU A 27 11.25 18.60 5.33
N SER A 28 9.99 18.20 5.36
CA SER A 28 9.52 17.12 6.25
C SER A 28 10.29 15.83 5.99
N ARG A 29 10.39 15.39 4.74
CA ARG A 29 11.10 14.14 4.39
C ARG A 29 12.60 14.26 4.60
N PHE A 30 13.20 15.40 4.23
CA PHE A 30 14.63 15.63 4.46
C PHE A 30 14.99 15.56 5.94
N ARG A 31 14.21 16.19 6.81
CA ARG A 31 14.43 16.13 8.27
C ARG A 31 14.32 14.70 8.80
N SER A 32 13.30 13.94 8.39
CA SER A 32 13.18 12.52 8.79
C SER A 32 14.39 11.69 8.34
N MET A 33 14.83 11.84 7.09
CA MET A 33 16.00 11.11 6.57
C MET A 33 17.29 11.47 7.31
N VAL A 34 17.56 12.76 7.52
CA VAL A 34 18.76 13.22 8.23
C VAL A 34 18.76 12.72 9.67
N ASN A 35 17.61 12.74 10.35
CA ASN A 35 17.49 12.23 11.71
C ASN A 35 17.82 10.73 11.79
N VAL A 36 17.33 9.93 10.84
CA VAL A 36 17.65 8.49 10.77
C VAL A 36 19.13 8.25 10.54
N VAL A 37 19.73 8.89 9.54
CA VAL A 37 21.15 8.69 9.23
C VAL A 37 22.04 9.17 10.36
N SER A 38 21.68 10.30 10.99
CA SER A 38 22.42 10.83 12.13
C SER A 38 22.39 9.83 13.29
N LYS A 39 21.23 9.24 13.60
CA LYS A 39 21.12 8.14 14.58
C LYS A 39 22.08 7.00 14.22
N LEU A 40 22.03 6.48 13.00
CA LEU A 40 22.90 5.36 12.57
C LEU A 40 24.40 5.69 12.67
N SER A 41 24.76 6.92 12.31
CA SER A 41 26.15 7.41 12.36
C SER A 41 26.68 7.47 13.79
N ILE A 42 25.82 7.86 14.74
CA ILE A 42 26.14 7.90 16.19
C ILE A 42 26.33 6.49 16.76
N PHE A 43 25.59 5.49 16.26
CA PHE A 43 25.67 4.11 16.72
C PHE A 43 26.72 3.25 15.99
N GLY A 44 27.58 3.83 15.13
CA GLY A 44 28.71 3.12 14.51
C GLY A 44 28.33 2.06 13.46
N ALA A 45 27.06 2.02 13.04
CA ALA A 45 26.51 0.97 12.20
C ALA A 45 26.67 1.30 10.69
N GLN A 46 27.91 1.51 10.23
CA GLN A 46 28.16 1.95 8.85
C GLN A 46 27.77 0.91 7.79
N ASN A 47 27.78 -0.39 8.15
CA ASN A 47 27.56 -1.50 7.23
C ASN A 47 26.46 -2.48 7.68
N GLU A 48 25.73 -2.16 8.75
CA GLU A 48 24.68 -3.03 9.29
C GLU A 48 23.50 -2.21 9.77
N VAL A 49 22.29 -2.72 9.54
CA VAL A 49 21.04 -2.13 10.02
C VAL A 49 20.35 -3.19 10.84
N LYS A 50 20.17 -2.90 12.13
CA LYS A 50 19.46 -3.77 13.08
C LYS A 50 18.11 -3.16 13.44
N GLY A 51 17.08 -4.00 13.53
CA GLY A 51 15.74 -3.61 13.95
C GLY A 51 14.70 -4.65 13.55
N ALA A 52 13.46 -4.48 13.99
CA ALA A 52 12.37 -5.39 13.66
C ALA A 52 11.55 -4.85 12.47
N THR A 53 11.39 -5.65 11.42
CA THR A 53 10.53 -5.28 10.28
C THR A 53 9.06 -5.46 10.64
N PRO A 54 8.17 -4.46 10.45
CA PRO A 54 6.74 -4.56 10.69
C PRO A 54 5.96 -5.15 9.49
N PRO A 55 6.45 -6.27 8.96
CA PRO A 55 6.20 -6.78 7.61
C PRO A 55 6.11 -5.74 6.48
N SER A 56 7.10 -4.84 6.36
CA SER A 56 7.13 -3.82 5.30
C SER A 56 8.08 -4.23 4.16
N MET A 57 7.68 -5.26 3.41
CA MET A 57 8.43 -5.78 2.26
C MET A 57 7.68 -5.56 0.96
N ILE A 58 8.39 -5.16 -0.10
CA ILE A 58 7.78 -4.82 -1.40
C ILE A 58 8.58 -5.45 -2.53
N VAL A 59 7.87 -6.10 -3.47
CA VAL A 59 8.41 -6.54 -4.75
C VAL A 59 8.21 -5.42 -5.77
N GLY A 60 9.31 -4.85 -6.27
CA GLY A 60 9.28 -3.81 -7.30
C GLY A 60 8.89 -4.34 -8.68
N SER A 61 8.34 -3.48 -9.54
CA SER A 61 8.05 -3.80 -10.95
C SER A 61 9.19 -3.44 -11.92
N GLY A 62 10.15 -2.61 -11.48
CA GLY A 62 11.28 -2.21 -12.30
C GLY A 62 12.18 -3.39 -12.67
N ASN A 63 12.70 -3.37 -13.91
CA ASN A 63 13.59 -4.41 -14.47
C ASN A 63 12.98 -5.82 -14.56
N TYR A 64 11.64 -5.95 -14.53
CA TYR A 64 10.96 -7.22 -14.73
C TYR A 64 11.47 -7.93 -16.00
N PRO A 65 11.81 -9.23 -15.95
CA PRO A 65 11.52 -10.22 -14.90
C PRO A 65 12.57 -10.33 -13.77
N LYS A 66 13.61 -9.48 -13.74
CA LYS A 66 14.60 -9.42 -12.65
C LYS A 66 14.31 -8.22 -11.74
N VAL A 67 13.44 -8.45 -10.77
CA VAL A 67 12.90 -7.40 -9.91
C VAL A 67 13.83 -7.08 -8.74
N SER A 68 13.52 -5.98 -8.04
CA SER A 68 14.14 -5.64 -6.77
C SER A 68 13.16 -5.88 -5.64
N ILE A 69 13.65 -6.36 -4.50
CA ILE A 69 12.89 -6.46 -3.26
C ILE A 69 13.34 -5.35 -2.34
N ILE A 70 12.39 -4.58 -1.83
CA ILE A 70 12.62 -3.57 -0.81
C ILE A 70 12.23 -4.19 0.52
N TYR A 71 13.15 -4.15 1.47
CA TYR A 71 12.97 -4.61 2.84
C TYR A 71 13.18 -3.41 3.77
N ASN A 72 12.09 -2.95 4.39
CA ASN A 72 12.12 -1.77 5.26
C ASN A 72 12.33 -2.18 6.72
N VAL A 73 13.28 -1.51 7.36
CA VAL A 73 13.60 -1.71 8.78
C VAL A 73 13.64 -0.37 9.51
N PRO A 74 12.86 -0.18 10.59
CA PRO A 74 13.08 0.91 11.51
C PRO A 74 14.36 0.62 12.33
N PRO A 75 15.41 1.44 12.22
CA PRO A 75 16.67 1.15 12.89
C PRO A 75 16.54 1.26 14.41
N LEU A 76 17.07 0.25 15.11
CA LEU A 76 17.13 0.15 16.58
C LEU A 76 15.74 0.11 17.25
N VAL A 77 14.68 -0.21 16.50
CA VAL A 77 13.34 -0.44 17.02
C VAL A 77 13.05 -1.93 16.99
N TYR A 78 12.53 -2.48 18.07
CA TYR A 78 12.32 -3.92 18.23
C TYR A 78 10.93 -4.24 18.78
N GLY A 79 10.51 -5.50 18.65
CA GLY A 79 9.25 -5.99 19.20
C GLY A 79 8.02 -5.25 18.66
N GLU A 80 6.97 -5.17 19.47
CA GLU A 80 5.66 -4.63 19.08
C GLU A 80 5.71 -3.14 18.69
N GLU A 81 6.68 -2.37 19.20
CA GLU A 81 6.85 -0.97 18.82
C GLU A 81 7.07 -0.83 17.31
N ALA A 82 7.77 -1.77 16.67
CA ALA A 82 8.02 -1.71 15.24
C ALA A 82 6.73 -1.70 14.41
N LYS A 83 5.63 -2.32 14.89
CA LYS A 83 4.33 -2.34 14.18
C LYS A 83 3.88 -0.92 13.80
N GLN A 84 4.17 0.08 14.63
CA GLN A 84 3.74 1.45 14.37
C GLN A 84 4.28 2.05 13.06
N TYR A 85 5.36 1.50 12.49
CA TYR A 85 5.99 1.97 11.26
C TYR A 85 5.31 1.47 9.97
N GLU A 86 4.50 0.41 10.06
CA GLU A 86 3.64 -0.07 8.97
C GLU A 86 2.36 -0.69 9.56
N ASN A 87 1.38 0.15 9.89
CA ASN A 87 0.09 -0.30 10.45
C ASN A 87 -1.11 0.45 9.85
N PRO A 88 -1.43 0.21 8.56
CA PRO A 88 -2.56 0.86 7.89
C PRO A 88 -3.88 0.82 8.69
N LYS A 89 -4.24 -0.35 9.23
CA LYS A 89 -5.47 -0.56 10.00
C LYS A 89 -5.47 0.20 11.33
N GLY A 90 -4.32 0.26 12.00
CA GLY A 90 -4.17 1.01 13.24
C GLY A 90 -4.06 2.52 13.05
N TRP A 91 -3.62 2.98 11.87
CA TRP A 91 -3.52 4.40 11.55
C TRP A 91 -4.87 5.01 11.19
N TRP A 92 -5.74 4.27 10.50
CA TRP A 92 -7.01 4.79 9.99
C TRP A 92 -7.81 5.54 11.07
N GLY A 93 -8.16 6.80 10.77
CA GLY A 93 -8.91 7.68 11.67
C GLY A 93 -8.15 8.19 12.90
N LYS A 94 -6.87 7.84 13.07
CA LYS A 94 -6.06 8.19 14.24
C LYS A 94 -4.79 8.97 13.90
N ALA A 95 -4.06 8.55 12.88
CA ALA A 95 -2.79 9.16 12.51
C ALA A 95 -3.00 10.25 11.45
N SER A 96 -2.29 11.36 11.58
CA SER A 96 -2.22 12.39 10.56
C SER A 96 -1.33 11.96 9.39
N LEU A 97 -1.50 12.61 8.24
CA LEU A 97 -0.64 12.38 7.07
C LEU A 97 0.83 12.65 7.39
N SER A 98 1.10 13.67 8.21
CA SER A 98 2.45 14.04 8.63
C SER A 98 3.12 12.96 9.47
N GLU A 99 2.39 12.33 10.38
CA GLU A 99 2.90 11.24 11.23
C GLU A 99 3.21 10.01 10.38
N ILE A 100 2.32 9.62 9.46
CA ILE A 100 2.53 8.48 8.56
C ILE A 100 3.76 8.72 7.67
N VAL A 101 3.89 9.91 7.08
CA VAL A 101 5.05 10.30 6.28
C VAL A 101 6.33 10.22 7.12
N SER A 102 6.28 10.70 8.36
CA SER A 102 7.41 10.67 9.30
C SER A 102 7.81 9.24 9.64
N LEU A 103 6.85 8.38 10.01
CA LEU A 103 7.07 6.96 10.33
C LEU A 103 7.72 6.23 9.16
N ARG A 104 7.13 6.30 7.96
CA ARG A 104 7.68 5.63 6.77
C ARG A 104 9.03 6.19 6.30
N SER A 105 9.22 7.50 6.44
CA SER A 105 10.51 8.14 6.12
C SER A 105 11.59 7.85 7.18
N SER A 106 11.18 7.33 8.35
CA SER A 106 12.09 6.96 9.43
C SER A 106 12.62 5.52 9.30
N MET A 107 12.12 4.74 8.34
CA MET A 107 12.62 3.41 8.02
C MET A 107 13.76 3.48 7.01
N ILE A 108 14.67 2.51 7.09
CA ILE A 108 15.71 2.30 6.08
C ILE A 108 15.19 1.29 5.07
N SER A 109 15.17 1.68 3.80
CA SER A 109 14.80 0.82 2.68
C SER A 109 16.02 0.09 2.15
N THR A 110 16.19 -1.17 2.53
CA THR A 110 17.27 -2.00 1.98
C THR A 110 16.80 -2.70 0.70
N ILE A 111 17.64 -2.69 -0.34
CA ILE A 111 17.25 -3.12 -1.70
C ILE A 111 18.06 -4.34 -2.10
N LEU A 112 17.38 -5.48 -2.24
CA LEU A 112 17.91 -6.69 -2.86
C LEU A 112 17.59 -6.66 -4.36
N SER A 113 18.60 -6.51 -5.21
CA SER A 113 18.41 -6.36 -6.66
C SER A 113 18.61 -7.68 -7.43
N GLY A 114 17.97 -7.80 -8.59
CA GLY A 114 18.24 -8.89 -9.53
C GLY A 114 17.55 -10.22 -9.21
N VAL A 115 16.51 -10.19 -8.38
CA VAL A 115 15.74 -11.38 -8.00
C VAL A 115 14.88 -11.81 -9.20
N ASN A 116 15.04 -13.04 -9.65
CA ASN A 116 14.24 -13.58 -10.74
C ASN A 116 12.84 -13.94 -10.25
N VAL A 117 11.79 -13.36 -10.86
CA VAL A 117 10.41 -13.63 -10.46
C VAL A 117 10.00 -15.10 -10.59
N ARG A 118 10.70 -15.89 -11.41
CA ARG A 118 10.43 -17.33 -11.59
C ARG A 118 11.04 -18.21 -10.51
N GLU A 119 11.77 -17.64 -9.56
CA GLU A 119 12.46 -18.39 -8.49
C GLU A 119 12.02 -17.94 -7.09
N PRO A 120 10.70 -17.90 -6.78
CA PRO A 120 10.22 -17.46 -5.46
C PRO A 120 10.70 -18.38 -4.33
N PHE A 121 10.98 -19.65 -4.63
CA PHE A 121 11.47 -20.64 -3.66
C PHE A 121 12.80 -20.23 -3.01
N LYS A 122 13.68 -19.51 -3.72
CA LYS A 122 14.95 -19.02 -3.16
C LYS A 122 14.75 -18.03 -2.01
N LEU A 123 13.64 -17.29 -2.03
CA LEU A 123 13.28 -16.40 -0.93
C LEU A 123 12.65 -17.17 0.23
N TYR A 124 11.90 -18.22 -0.08
CA TYR A 124 11.31 -19.11 0.92
C TYR A 124 12.38 -19.88 1.70
N GLU A 125 13.39 -20.41 1.03
CA GLU A 125 14.55 -21.09 1.66
C GLU A 125 15.33 -20.18 2.61
N LYS A 126 15.28 -18.86 2.38
CA LYS A 126 15.88 -17.84 3.25
C LYS A 126 14.87 -17.20 4.21
N GLU A 127 13.66 -17.74 4.28
CA GLU A 127 12.53 -17.25 5.09
C GLU A 127 12.06 -15.81 4.77
N LEU A 128 12.63 -15.16 3.76
CA LEU A 128 12.32 -13.78 3.37
C LEU A 128 10.88 -13.61 2.90
N SER A 129 10.33 -14.59 2.18
CA SER A 129 8.91 -14.54 1.78
C SER A 129 7.98 -14.67 2.98
N LEU A 130 8.38 -15.44 4.00
CA LEU A 130 7.59 -15.65 5.21
C LEU A 130 7.58 -14.41 6.12
N LEU A 131 8.68 -13.65 6.15
CA LEU A 131 8.72 -12.35 6.84
C LEU A 131 7.62 -11.40 6.33
N SER A 132 7.35 -11.41 5.03
CA SER A 132 6.34 -10.52 4.42
C SER A 132 4.90 -10.80 4.89
N VAL A 133 4.63 -12.01 5.37
CA VAL A 133 3.29 -12.45 5.79
C VAL A 133 3.19 -12.71 7.29
N SER A 134 4.22 -12.33 8.05
CA SER A 134 4.16 -12.45 9.50
C SER A 134 3.13 -11.48 10.09
N TYR A 135 2.52 -11.84 11.21
CA TYR A 135 1.63 -10.91 11.94
C TYR A 135 2.34 -10.16 13.08
N ASN A 136 3.60 -10.49 13.37
CA ASN A 136 4.43 -9.75 14.33
C ASN A 136 5.67 -9.22 13.63
N PRO A 137 6.24 -8.11 14.14
CA PRO A 137 7.53 -7.66 13.70
C PRO A 137 8.60 -8.70 14.01
N ILE A 138 9.54 -8.86 13.08
CA ILE A 138 10.63 -9.82 13.20
C ILE A 138 11.95 -9.07 13.23
N SER A 139 12.70 -9.24 14.30
CA SER A 139 14.06 -8.71 14.47
C SER A 139 14.95 -9.24 13.35
N SER A 140 15.72 -8.36 12.71
CA SER A 140 16.57 -8.72 11.60
C SER A 140 17.83 -7.88 11.55
N ASP A 141 18.92 -8.57 11.18
CA ASP A 141 20.22 -8.00 10.89
C ASP A 141 20.38 -7.89 9.37
N VAL A 142 20.46 -6.65 8.87
CA VAL A 142 20.63 -6.40 7.45
C VAL A 142 22.03 -5.86 7.17
N LYS A 143 22.84 -6.63 6.46
CA LYS A 143 24.15 -6.19 5.97
C LYS A 143 23.98 -5.34 4.73
N ILE A 144 24.50 -4.12 4.75
CA ILE A 144 24.41 -3.19 3.64
C ILE A 144 25.74 -3.08 2.90
N GLN A 145 25.66 -2.82 1.60
CA GLN A 145 26.81 -2.57 0.74
C GLN A 145 26.91 -1.08 0.40
N GLY A 146 28.01 -0.45 0.82
CA GLY A 146 28.28 0.95 0.56
C GLY A 146 27.45 1.90 1.44
N ASN A 147 27.34 3.16 1.02
CA ASN A 147 26.66 4.20 1.79
C ASN A 147 25.17 4.27 1.51
N PHE A 148 24.41 4.84 2.45
CA PHE A 148 23.01 5.18 2.25
C PHE A 148 22.83 6.21 1.12
N ASP A 149 21.97 5.90 0.16
CA ASP A 149 21.46 6.83 -0.82
C ASP A 149 20.35 7.69 -0.18
N LEU A 150 20.69 8.98 0.01
CA LEU A 150 19.80 10.02 0.56
C LEU A 150 19.09 10.82 -0.52
N LYS A 151 19.06 10.34 -1.77
CA LYS A 151 18.32 11.01 -2.84
C LYS A 151 16.84 11.11 -2.48
N LEU A 152 16.41 12.34 -2.25
CA LEU A 152 15.00 12.66 -2.16
C LEU A 152 14.39 12.58 -3.57
N LYS A 153 13.53 11.59 -3.81
CA LYS A 153 12.70 11.53 -5.01
C LYS A 153 11.33 12.15 -4.70
N PHE A 154 11.05 13.28 -5.35
CA PHE A 154 9.78 13.99 -5.32
C PHE A 154 9.21 14.04 -6.73
N ASP A 155 8.53 12.98 -7.13
CA ASP A 155 7.78 12.94 -8.38
C ASP A 155 6.27 12.96 -8.14
N GLY A 156 5.83 13.19 -6.89
CA GLY A 156 4.42 13.07 -6.47
C GLY A 156 3.89 11.64 -6.52
N ILE A 157 4.58 10.70 -7.16
CA ILE A 157 4.12 9.33 -7.42
C ILE A 157 4.74 8.35 -6.42
N VAL A 158 5.94 8.65 -5.93
CA VAL A 158 6.70 7.78 -5.03
C VAL A 158 6.26 7.98 -3.59
N LEU A 159 5.77 6.89 -2.98
CA LEU A 159 5.50 6.78 -1.55
C LEU A 159 6.67 7.33 -0.72
N PRO A 160 6.39 8.02 0.40
CA PRO A 160 7.39 8.41 1.38
C PRO A 160 8.22 7.20 1.78
N ARG A 161 9.48 7.21 1.37
CA ARG A 161 10.49 6.24 1.75
C ARG A 161 11.64 6.99 2.40
N GLY A 162 12.22 6.35 3.42
CA GLY A 162 13.43 6.83 4.07
C GLY A 162 14.68 6.50 3.26
N PRO A 163 15.87 6.65 3.87
CA PRO A 163 17.16 6.38 3.23
C PRO A 163 17.21 4.96 2.65
N SER A 164 17.87 4.80 1.50
CA SER A 164 17.98 3.48 0.87
C SER A 164 19.41 2.99 0.77
N ALA A 165 19.64 1.68 0.89
CA ALA A 165 20.95 1.08 0.69
C ALA A 165 20.80 -0.27 -0.03
N LYS A 166 21.86 -0.72 -0.71
CA LYS A 166 21.87 -2.08 -1.28
C LYS A 166 22.03 -3.09 -0.15
N ALA A 167 21.16 -4.09 -0.12
CA ALA A 167 21.28 -5.21 0.81
C ALA A 167 22.27 -6.24 0.25
N GLN A 168 23.27 -6.62 1.05
CA GLN A 168 24.14 -7.77 0.78
C GLN A 168 23.50 -9.04 1.32
N ASP A 169 22.97 -8.98 2.54
CA ASP A 169 22.36 -10.12 3.22
C ASP A 169 21.31 -9.64 4.22
N ILE A 170 20.24 -10.41 4.41
CA ILE A 170 19.16 -10.15 5.36
C ILE A 170 19.02 -11.40 6.21
N LYS A 171 19.26 -11.29 7.52
CA LYS A 171 19.17 -12.41 8.45
C LYS A 171 18.06 -12.13 9.47
N PRO A 172 16.94 -12.87 9.42
CA PRO A 172 16.00 -12.91 10.53
C PRO A 172 16.70 -13.46 11.78
N GLU A 173 16.46 -12.85 12.94
CA GLU A 173 16.90 -13.39 14.24
C GLU A 173 15.85 -14.30 14.89
N GLU A 174 14.61 -14.24 14.39
CA GLU A 174 13.46 -14.97 14.92
C GLU A 174 12.63 -15.57 13.79
N ASN A 175 11.95 -16.68 14.07
CA ASN A 175 11.07 -17.32 13.09
C ASN A 175 9.78 -16.50 12.90
N PRO A 176 9.36 -16.24 11.64
CA PRO A 176 8.12 -15.53 11.36
C PRO A 176 6.91 -16.33 11.84
N LYS A 177 5.98 -15.66 12.52
CA LYS A 177 4.69 -16.27 12.87
C LYS A 177 3.67 -15.95 11.79
N ILE A 178 3.13 -16.99 11.16
CA ILE A 178 2.22 -16.89 10.02
C ILE A 178 0.78 -17.17 10.49
N PRO A 179 -0.25 -16.49 9.95
CA PRO A 179 -1.64 -16.88 10.17
C PRO A 179 -1.90 -18.32 9.74
N LYS A 180 -2.54 -19.14 10.58
CA LYS A 180 -2.76 -20.58 10.33
C LYS A 180 -3.42 -20.88 8.97
N VAL A 181 -4.39 -20.06 8.57
CA VAL A 181 -5.09 -20.18 7.28
C VAL A 181 -4.08 -20.02 6.14
N LEU A 182 -3.18 -19.05 6.26
CA LEU A 182 -2.19 -18.80 5.23
C LEU A 182 -1.10 -19.87 5.22
N GLU A 183 -0.65 -20.32 6.39
CA GLU A 183 0.26 -21.46 6.52
C GLU A 183 -0.26 -22.68 5.78
N LYS A 184 -1.53 -23.05 6.00
CA LYS A 184 -2.20 -24.13 5.25
C LYS A 184 -2.16 -23.87 3.73
N LEU A 185 -2.62 -22.69 3.29
CA LEU A 185 -2.70 -22.34 1.86
C LEU A 185 -1.33 -22.29 1.15
N ILE A 186 -0.25 -22.03 1.88
CA ILE A 186 1.12 -22.09 1.35
C ILE A 186 1.47 -23.52 0.93
N PHE A 187 1.02 -24.52 1.68
CA PHE A 187 1.30 -25.94 1.38
C PHE A 187 0.30 -26.55 0.41
N ASP A 188 -0.91 -25.99 0.31
CA ASP A 188 -1.94 -26.42 -0.63
C ASP A 188 -1.56 -26.07 -2.09
N ASP A 189 -1.84 -27.00 -3.01
CA ASP A 189 -1.54 -26.86 -4.45
C ASP A 189 -2.78 -26.36 -5.23
N LEU A 190 -3.40 -25.29 -4.73
CA LEU A 190 -4.62 -24.69 -5.26
C LEU A 190 -4.32 -23.58 -6.27
N LYS A 191 -5.32 -23.17 -7.07
CA LYS A 191 -5.16 -21.94 -7.88
C LYS A 191 -5.03 -20.72 -6.97
N ALA A 192 -4.27 -19.72 -7.41
CA ALA A 192 -4.06 -18.51 -6.62
C ALA A 192 -5.37 -17.78 -6.31
N GLU A 193 -6.30 -17.74 -7.27
CA GLU A 193 -7.65 -17.18 -7.10
C GLU A 193 -8.44 -17.88 -5.98
N GLU A 194 -8.44 -19.22 -5.97
CA GLU A 194 -9.12 -20.01 -4.96
C GLU A 194 -8.51 -19.78 -3.57
N ALA A 195 -7.18 -19.76 -3.47
CA ALA A 195 -6.47 -19.49 -2.23
C ALA A 195 -6.75 -18.09 -1.67
N VAL A 196 -6.80 -17.06 -2.54
CA VAL A 196 -7.15 -15.68 -2.15
C VAL A 196 -8.57 -15.64 -1.59
N ILE A 197 -9.53 -16.29 -2.25
CA ILE A 197 -10.93 -16.34 -1.80
C ILE A 197 -11.06 -17.11 -0.48
N GLU A 198 -10.36 -18.24 -0.30
CA GLU A 198 -10.39 -19.01 0.94
C GLU A 198 -9.80 -18.21 2.12
N ALA A 199 -8.66 -17.53 1.89
CA ALA A 199 -8.05 -16.67 2.90
C ALA A 199 -9.00 -15.52 3.31
N TYR A 200 -9.59 -14.85 2.33
CA TYR A 200 -10.54 -13.75 2.57
C TYR A 200 -11.80 -14.21 3.32
N LYS A 201 -12.42 -15.32 2.90
CA LYS A 201 -13.60 -15.89 3.59
C LYS A 201 -13.31 -16.28 5.04
N SER A 202 -12.05 -16.64 5.33
CA SER A 202 -11.58 -16.94 6.68
C SER A 202 -11.35 -15.70 7.55
N GLN A 203 -11.79 -14.51 7.10
CA GLN A 203 -11.65 -13.23 7.79
C GLN A 203 -10.19 -12.79 7.96
N LEU A 204 -9.28 -13.25 7.10
CA LEU A 204 -7.92 -12.75 7.07
C LEU A 204 -7.90 -11.37 6.43
N ASP A 205 -7.22 -10.41 7.05
CA ASP A 205 -7.01 -9.08 6.48
C ASP A 205 -6.35 -9.18 5.09
N VAL A 206 -6.69 -8.25 4.19
CA VAL A 206 -6.24 -8.29 2.78
C VAL A 206 -4.72 -8.16 2.62
N TYR A 207 -4.02 -7.46 3.53
CA TYR A 207 -2.57 -7.21 3.41
C TYR A 207 -1.71 -8.48 3.47
N PRO A 208 -1.88 -9.39 4.44
CA PRO A 208 -1.25 -10.71 4.39
C PRO A 208 -1.50 -11.47 3.09
N ILE A 209 -2.71 -11.38 2.53
CA ILE A 209 -3.08 -12.06 1.27
C ILE A 209 -2.31 -11.45 0.09
N ILE A 210 -2.25 -10.12 0.01
CA ILE A 210 -1.47 -9.36 -0.99
C ILE A 210 0.01 -9.73 -0.90
N ASN A 211 0.59 -9.74 0.29
CA ASN A 211 2.00 -10.09 0.49
C ASN A 211 2.26 -11.55 0.11
N ALA A 212 1.37 -12.46 0.47
CA ALA A 212 1.47 -13.87 0.09
C ALA A 212 1.44 -14.04 -1.44
N LEU A 213 0.53 -13.37 -2.14
CA LEU A 213 0.50 -13.39 -3.59
C LEU A 213 1.76 -12.76 -4.21
N SER A 214 2.19 -11.61 -3.68
CA SER A 214 3.36 -10.85 -4.16
C SER A 214 4.66 -11.64 -4.02
N PHE A 215 4.84 -12.35 -2.91
CA PHE A 215 6.01 -13.18 -2.65
C PHE A 215 5.90 -14.60 -3.20
N GLY A 216 4.90 -14.87 -4.05
CA GLY A 216 4.74 -16.16 -4.72
C GLY A 216 4.49 -17.31 -3.74
N LEU A 217 3.80 -17.04 -2.63
CA LEU A 217 3.42 -18.03 -1.62
C LEU A 217 2.08 -18.72 -1.95
N LEU A 218 1.24 -18.11 -2.79
CA LEU A 218 -0.06 -18.65 -3.19
C LEU A 218 -0.06 -19.14 -4.64
N GLY A 219 -0.86 -20.18 -4.90
CA GLY A 219 -1.06 -20.76 -6.23
C GLY A 219 -0.41 -22.11 -6.43
N ILE A 220 -0.55 -22.67 -7.64
CA ILE A 220 0.00 -23.98 -8.01
C ILE A 220 1.53 -23.90 -7.95
N LYS A 221 2.17 -24.80 -7.18
CA LYS A 221 3.60 -24.75 -6.81
C LYS A 221 4.52 -24.55 -8.02
N LYS A 222 4.32 -25.33 -9.09
CA LYS A 222 5.12 -25.24 -10.33
C LYS A 222 4.97 -23.91 -11.09
N ASN A 223 3.91 -23.15 -10.83
CA ASN A 223 3.58 -21.91 -11.52
C ASN A 223 3.77 -20.66 -10.64
N ARG A 224 4.14 -20.81 -9.37
CA ARG A 224 4.37 -19.71 -8.44
C ARG A 224 5.47 -18.79 -8.97
N LYS A 225 5.22 -17.49 -8.87
CA LYS A 225 6.14 -16.44 -9.27
C LYS A 225 6.03 -15.29 -8.28
N LEU A 226 7.09 -14.52 -8.15
CA LEU A 226 6.99 -13.21 -7.53
C LEU A 226 6.15 -12.30 -8.41
N VAL A 227 5.20 -11.61 -7.80
CA VAL A 227 4.33 -10.64 -8.44
C VAL A 227 4.68 -9.28 -7.85
N PRO A 228 5.06 -8.27 -8.67
CA PRO A 228 5.22 -6.91 -8.20
C PRO A 228 4.05 -6.49 -7.30
N THR A 229 4.34 -5.91 -6.14
CA THR A 229 3.32 -5.71 -5.09
C THR A 229 2.15 -4.87 -5.58
N ARG A 230 2.38 -3.89 -6.46
CA ARG A 230 1.30 -3.12 -7.11
C ARG A 230 0.33 -4.01 -7.89
N TRP A 231 0.84 -4.97 -8.65
CA TRP A 231 0.00 -5.92 -9.39
C TRP A 231 -0.70 -6.90 -8.45
N ALA A 232 -0.02 -7.30 -7.36
CA ALA A 232 -0.63 -8.17 -6.35
C ALA A 232 -1.81 -7.50 -5.63
N ILE A 233 -1.68 -6.20 -5.28
CA ILE A 233 -2.79 -5.40 -4.71
C ILE A 233 -4.00 -5.46 -5.64
N THR A 234 -3.82 -5.04 -6.89
CA THR A 234 -4.92 -5.00 -7.86
C THR A 234 -5.50 -6.38 -8.18
N ALA A 235 -4.66 -7.42 -8.23
CA ALA A 235 -5.11 -8.79 -8.44
C ALA A 235 -5.97 -9.30 -7.29
N VAL A 236 -5.56 -9.08 -6.03
CA VAL A 236 -6.34 -9.47 -4.86
C VAL A 236 -7.66 -8.72 -4.80
N ASP A 237 -7.66 -7.39 -5.01
CA ASP A 237 -8.88 -6.58 -5.03
C ASP A 237 -9.85 -7.05 -6.11
N SER A 238 -9.34 -7.36 -7.31
CA SER A 238 -10.15 -7.85 -8.43
C SER A 238 -10.74 -9.24 -8.16
N ILE A 239 -9.95 -10.17 -7.62
CA ILE A 239 -10.41 -11.53 -7.27
C ILE A 239 -11.53 -11.46 -6.22
N ILE A 240 -11.29 -10.74 -5.11
CA ILE A 240 -12.26 -10.63 -4.02
C ILE A 240 -13.49 -9.87 -4.50
N GLY A 241 -13.30 -8.74 -5.18
CA GLY A 241 -14.38 -7.92 -5.69
C GLY A 241 -15.25 -8.66 -6.71
N LYS A 242 -14.69 -9.50 -7.58
CA LYS A 242 -15.47 -10.33 -8.51
C LYS A 242 -16.29 -11.38 -7.76
N ALA A 243 -15.71 -12.02 -6.75
CA ALA A 243 -16.41 -12.99 -5.92
C ALA A 243 -17.60 -12.35 -5.17
N LEU A 244 -17.40 -11.18 -4.57
CA LEU A 244 -18.45 -10.41 -3.90
C LEU A 244 -19.52 -9.93 -4.87
N LEU A 245 -19.14 -9.42 -6.05
CA LEU A 245 -20.08 -8.97 -7.07
C LEU A 245 -21.03 -10.10 -7.48
N ASN A 246 -20.48 -11.30 -7.75
CA ASN A 246 -21.29 -12.48 -8.09
C ASN A 246 -22.27 -12.88 -6.99
N GLN A 247 -21.90 -12.65 -5.72
CA GLN A 247 -22.76 -12.90 -4.58
C GLN A 247 -23.87 -11.85 -4.48
N ILE A 248 -23.56 -10.55 -4.56
CA ILE A 248 -24.57 -9.49 -4.37
C ILE A 248 -25.61 -9.45 -5.48
N LYS A 249 -25.26 -9.89 -6.69
CA LYS A 249 -26.19 -10.02 -7.82
C LYS A 249 -27.38 -10.92 -7.53
N GLN A 250 -27.25 -11.82 -6.57
CA GLN A 250 -28.31 -12.75 -6.16
C GLN A 250 -29.25 -12.14 -5.11
N TYR A 251 -28.95 -10.96 -4.59
CA TYR A 251 -29.72 -10.31 -3.55
C TYR A 251 -30.78 -9.35 -4.12
N GLY A 252 -31.77 -9.04 -3.27
CA GLY A 252 -32.74 -7.98 -3.54
C GLY A 252 -32.08 -6.60 -3.51
N GLU A 253 -32.74 -5.63 -4.13
CA GLU A 253 -32.24 -4.25 -4.20
C GLU A 253 -32.45 -3.54 -2.86
N VAL A 254 -31.66 -2.50 -2.60
CA VAL A 254 -31.97 -1.53 -1.52
C VAL A 254 -33.34 -0.91 -1.77
N SER A 255 -34.11 -0.66 -0.71
CA SER A 255 -35.48 -0.15 -0.81
C SER A 255 -35.57 1.36 -0.98
N GLU A 256 -34.51 2.07 -0.62
CA GLU A 256 -34.46 3.53 -0.58
C GLU A 256 -33.07 4.04 -0.91
N ILE A 257 -32.96 5.35 -1.16
CA ILE A 257 -31.67 6.00 -1.36
C ILE A 257 -30.97 6.15 -0.02
N GLN A 258 -29.73 5.69 0.07
CA GLN A 258 -28.89 5.79 1.25
C GLN A 258 -27.63 6.57 0.92
N VAL A 259 -27.24 7.49 1.81
CA VAL A 259 -26.04 8.31 1.64
C VAL A 259 -25.12 8.08 2.84
N TYR A 260 -23.88 7.70 2.55
CA TYR A 260 -22.82 7.52 3.54
C TYR A 260 -21.73 8.54 3.27
N GLN A 261 -21.09 9.01 4.35
CA GLN A 261 -19.97 9.93 4.28
C GLN A 261 -18.81 9.44 5.14
N GLY A 262 -17.59 9.72 4.69
CA GLY A 262 -16.38 9.45 5.44
C GLY A 262 -15.28 10.39 5.00
N SER A 263 -14.32 10.68 5.88
CA SER A 263 -13.14 11.44 5.46
C SER A 263 -11.91 11.01 6.24
N TYR A 264 -10.76 11.03 5.56
CA TYR A 264 -9.48 10.74 6.17
C TYR A 264 -8.32 11.26 5.30
N LEU A 265 -7.28 11.81 5.93
CA LEU A 265 -6.09 12.35 5.26
C LEU A 265 -6.43 13.33 4.12
N GLY A 266 -7.40 14.23 4.29
CA GLY A 266 -7.79 15.19 3.26
C GLY A 266 -8.58 14.60 2.09
N ASN A 267 -9.00 13.34 2.19
CA ASN A 267 -9.89 12.68 1.24
C ASN A 267 -11.29 12.62 1.85
N TYR A 268 -12.30 13.10 1.12
CA TYR A 268 -13.70 13.07 1.52
C TYR A 268 -14.45 12.15 0.57
N PHE A 269 -15.26 11.27 1.13
CA PHE A 269 -16.02 10.26 0.41
C PHE A 269 -17.51 10.47 0.64
N TYR A 270 -18.27 10.42 -0.44
CA TYR A 270 -19.73 10.36 -0.43
C TYR A 270 -20.16 9.15 -1.24
N ILE A 271 -20.83 8.20 -0.58
CA ILE A 271 -21.31 6.97 -1.20
C ILE A 271 -22.83 7.02 -1.24
N VAL A 272 -23.40 7.06 -2.44
CA VAL A 272 -24.84 7.01 -2.66
C VAL A 272 -25.21 5.63 -3.16
N LEU A 273 -26.08 4.94 -2.43
CA LEU A 273 -26.72 3.70 -2.86
C LEU A 273 -28.15 4.03 -3.26
N TYR A 274 -28.59 3.60 -4.45
CA TYR A 274 -29.97 3.79 -4.91
C TYR A 274 -30.60 2.47 -5.39
N PRO A 275 -31.94 2.33 -5.32
CA PRO A 275 -32.64 1.12 -5.76
C PRO A 275 -32.38 0.85 -7.25
N SER A 276 -31.53 -0.14 -7.53
CA SER A 276 -31.21 -0.58 -8.89
C SER A 276 -30.44 -1.91 -8.87
N LYS A 277 -30.30 -2.50 -10.05
CA LYS A 277 -29.26 -3.52 -10.28
C LYS A 277 -27.89 -2.91 -10.10
N TYR A 278 -26.89 -3.77 -9.86
CA TYR A 278 -25.53 -3.29 -9.64
C TYR A 278 -25.05 -2.50 -10.87
N SER A 279 -24.56 -1.30 -10.58
CA SER A 279 -23.75 -0.46 -11.44
C SER A 279 -22.98 0.46 -10.51
N SER A 280 -21.80 0.89 -10.89
CA SER A 280 -20.98 1.76 -10.05
C SER A 280 -20.42 2.90 -10.87
N THR A 281 -20.61 4.13 -10.40
CA THR A 281 -19.97 5.33 -10.95
C THR A 281 -19.02 5.88 -9.91
N TRP A 282 -17.79 6.10 -10.32
CA TRP A 282 -16.72 6.70 -9.54
C TRP A 282 -16.42 8.08 -10.07
N ILE A 283 -16.47 9.08 -9.18
CA ILE A 283 -16.15 10.47 -9.48
C ILE A 283 -15.01 10.88 -8.54
N GLU A 284 -13.83 11.12 -9.09
CA GLU A 284 -12.67 11.58 -8.33
C GLU A 284 -12.35 13.04 -8.67
N ILE A 285 -12.40 13.89 -7.66
CA ILE A 285 -12.25 15.34 -7.76
C ILE A 285 -10.95 15.72 -7.05
N TRP A 286 -9.96 16.16 -7.82
CA TRP A 286 -8.70 16.69 -7.30
C TRP A 286 -8.80 18.22 -7.21
N HIS A 287 -8.81 18.76 -5.98
CA HIS A 287 -8.79 20.21 -5.77
C HIS A 287 -7.48 20.83 -6.24
N PRO A 288 -7.44 22.17 -6.48
CA PRO A 288 -6.19 22.87 -6.78
C PRO A 288 -5.14 22.70 -5.69
N SER A 289 -3.86 22.83 -6.07
CA SER A 289 -2.72 22.79 -5.14
C SER A 289 -2.51 21.44 -4.44
N THR A 290 -3.03 20.35 -5.00
CA THR A 290 -2.52 19.01 -4.66
C THR A 290 -1.24 18.75 -5.46
N PRO A 291 -0.33 17.87 -5.01
CA PRO A 291 0.83 17.47 -5.81
C PRO A 291 0.50 16.89 -7.20
N TRP A 292 -0.76 16.54 -7.46
CA TRP A 292 -1.22 15.85 -8.67
C TRP A 292 -2.16 16.68 -9.54
N SER A 293 -2.68 17.80 -9.05
CA SER A 293 -3.46 18.74 -9.86
C SER A 293 -2.61 19.92 -10.29
N ASP A 294 -2.96 20.49 -11.43
CA ASP A 294 -2.49 21.83 -11.77
C ASP A 294 -3.14 22.84 -10.76
N MET A 295 -2.96 24.15 -10.91
CA MET A 295 -3.68 25.11 -10.05
C MET A 295 -5.20 25.19 -10.34
N GLU A 296 -5.76 24.15 -10.95
CA GLU A 296 -7.15 23.99 -11.37
C GLU A 296 -7.71 22.64 -10.87
N THR A 297 -9.02 22.57 -10.70
CA THR A 297 -9.71 21.33 -10.30
C THR A 297 -9.71 20.33 -11.45
N ALA A 298 -9.29 19.09 -11.19
CA ALA A 298 -9.40 18.00 -12.14
C ALA A 298 -10.48 17.01 -11.71
N VAL A 299 -11.33 16.58 -12.63
CA VAL A 299 -12.39 15.60 -12.38
C VAL A 299 -12.16 14.38 -13.28
N LEU A 300 -12.12 13.21 -12.67
CA LEU A 300 -12.05 11.91 -13.34
C LEU A 300 -13.35 11.15 -13.07
N GLU A 301 -13.93 10.59 -14.12
CA GLU A 301 -15.10 9.71 -14.03
C GLU A 301 -14.73 8.31 -14.53
N LEU A 302 -15.26 7.29 -13.86
CA LEU A 302 -15.15 5.88 -14.26
C LEU A 302 -16.48 5.20 -13.99
N SER A 303 -16.96 4.42 -14.94
CA SER A 303 -18.15 3.57 -14.75
C SER A 303 -17.79 2.09 -14.75
N GLU A 304 -18.55 1.31 -13.97
CA GLU A 304 -18.60 -0.14 -13.98
C GLU A 304 -20.04 -0.59 -14.17
N ASP A 305 -20.25 -1.50 -15.12
CA ASP A 305 -21.56 -2.03 -15.45
C ASP A 305 -22.01 -3.17 -14.54
N TYR A 306 -23.17 -3.72 -14.84
CA TYR A 306 -23.70 -4.87 -14.11
C TYR A 306 -22.76 -6.08 -14.19
N TRP A 307 -22.07 -6.33 -15.30
CA TRP A 307 -21.21 -7.49 -15.47
C TRP A 307 -19.90 -7.40 -14.68
N GLY A 308 -19.55 -6.19 -14.26
CA GLY A 308 -18.31 -5.87 -13.58
C GLY A 308 -17.22 -5.42 -14.54
N ASP A 309 -17.62 -5.03 -15.75
CA ASP A 309 -16.73 -4.44 -16.74
C ASP A 309 -16.67 -2.93 -16.49
N TYR A 310 -15.46 -2.44 -16.27
CA TYR A 310 -15.17 -1.03 -15.97
C TYR A 310 -14.28 -0.40 -17.04
N ASP A 311 -14.41 0.91 -17.23
CA ASP A 311 -13.78 1.65 -18.34
C ASP A 311 -12.24 1.50 -18.38
N PHE A 312 -11.59 1.60 -17.22
CA PHE A 312 -10.16 1.42 -17.07
C PHE A 312 -9.79 1.02 -15.64
N MET A 313 -8.58 0.48 -15.45
CA MET A 313 -8.11 0.03 -14.16
C MET A 313 -7.56 1.21 -13.35
N ASP A 314 -8.24 1.57 -12.27
CA ASP A 314 -7.78 2.55 -11.28
C ASP A 314 -7.67 1.95 -9.87
N GLY A 315 -6.53 2.19 -9.22
CA GLY A 315 -6.27 1.58 -7.91
C GLY A 315 -7.10 2.20 -6.77
N GLY A 316 -7.43 3.49 -6.86
CA GLY A 316 -8.27 4.16 -5.86
C GLY A 316 -9.70 3.67 -5.94
N TYR A 317 -10.21 3.55 -7.17
CA TYR A 317 -11.49 2.94 -7.46
C TYR A 317 -11.55 1.48 -6.99
N MET A 318 -10.55 0.64 -7.28
CA MET A 318 -10.56 -0.76 -6.83
C MET A 318 -10.65 -0.90 -5.30
N ALA A 319 -9.95 -0.05 -4.55
CA ALA A 319 -10.03 -0.03 -3.09
C ALA A 319 -11.44 0.39 -2.60
N ALA A 320 -11.98 1.49 -3.13
CA ALA A 320 -13.31 1.97 -2.75
C ALA A 320 -14.43 0.99 -3.14
N ARG A 321 -14.34 0.44 -4.36
CA ARG A 321 -15.25 -0.58 -4.88
C ARG A 321 -15.29 -1.80 -3.97
N LEU A 322 -14.14 -2.28 -3.50
CA LEU A 322 -14.08 -3.41 -2.57
C LEU A 322 -14.88 -3.10 -1.29
N GLY A 323 -14.65 -1.94 -0.66
CA GLY A 323 -15.38 -1.53 0.54
C GLY A 323 -16.90 -1.42 0.34
N VAL A 324 -17.35 -0.92 -0.82
CA VAL A 324 -18.78 -0.90 -1.18
C VAL A 324 -19.35 -2.30 -1.33
N LEU A 325 -18.66 -3.18 -2.06
CA LEU A 325 -19.11 -4.56 -2.26
C LEU A 325 -19.19 -5.34 -0.94
N GLU A 326 -18.25 -5.12 -0.03
CA GLU A 326 -18.30 -5.65 1.33
C GLU A 326 -19.53 -5.14 2.11
N GLY A 327 -19.81 -3.84 2.01
CA GLY A 327 -21.01 -3.22 2.59
C GLY A 327 -22.30 -3.88 2.07
N LEU A 328 -22.47 -3.95 0.76
CA LEU A 328 -23.63 -4.56 0.10
C LEU A 328 -23.77 -6.05 0.44
N SER A 329 -22.66 -6.78 0.47
CA SER A 329 -22.62 -8.19 0.85
C SER A 329 -23.08 -8.40 2.31
N ARG A 330 -22.62 -7.56 3.25
CA ARG A 330 -23.10 -7.58 4.65
C ARG A 330 -24.59 -7.24 4.77
N MET A 331 -25.07 -6.27 4.01
CA MET A 331 -26.49 -5.90 3.96
C MET A 331 -27.36 -6.97 3.31
N LYS A 332 -26.76 -7.90 2.57
CA LYS A 332 -27.45 -8.85 1.68
C LYS A 332 -28.38 -8.11 0.73
N ARG A 333 -27.84 -7.08 0.07
CA ARG A 333 -28.54 -6.23 -0.89
C ARG A 333 -27.66 -5.92 -2.10
N GLN A 334 -28.30 -5.51 -3.18
CA GLN A 334 -27.69 -4.91 -4.35
C GLN A 334 -28.17 -3.45 -4.49
N ALA A 335 -27.38 -2.60 -5.13
CA ALA A 335 -27.75 -1.23 -5.42
C ALA A 335 -27.00 -0.74 -6.66
N GLY A 336 -27.53 0.30 -7.30
CA GLY A 336 -26.70 1.21 -8.07
C GLY A 336 -25.90 2.08 -7.10
N VAL A 337 -24.65 2.36 -7.45
CA VAL A 337 -23.66 3.00 -6.55
C VAL A 337 -23.09 4.23 -7.24
N ILE A 338 -23.05 5.35 -6.53
CA ILE A 338 -22.23 6.51 -6.90
C ILE A 338 -21.22 6.73 -5.77
N ILE A 339 -19.95 6.76 -6.10
CA ILE A 339 -18.85 7.03 -5.18
C ILE A 339 -18.18 8.32 -5.61
N VAL A 340 -18.31 9.35 -4.79
CA VAL A 340 -17.62 10.63 -4.99
C VAL A 340 -16.45 10.70 -4.02
N ARG A 341 -15.24 10.91 -4.52
CA ARG A 341 -14.03 11.15 -3.75
C ARG A 341 -13.50 12.55 -4.05
N GLU A 342 -13.49 13.43 -3.05
CA GLU A 342 -12.85 14.74 -3.13
C GLU A 342 -11.48 14.69 -2.43
N ILE A 343 -10.44 15.14 -3.12
CA ILE A 343 -9.06 15.12 -2.64
C ILE A 343 -8.57 16.56 -2.52
N THR A 344 -8.35 16.97 -1.28
CA THR A 344 -7.96 18.35 -0.94
C THR A 344 -6.45 18.51 -0.83
N SER A 345 -5.99 19.75 -0.72
CA SER A 345 -4.58 20.12 -0.51
C SER A 345 -3.98 19.59 0.79
N GLU A 346 -4.81 19.09 1.72
CA GLU A 346 -4.37 18.38 2.91
C GLU A 346 -3.72 17.03 2.58
N TYR A 347 -4.10 16.38 1.47
CA TYR A 347 -3.43 15.19 0.96
C TYR A 347 -2.19 15.61 0.17
N TYR A 348 -1.11 16.00 0.85
CA TYR A 348 0.10 16.55 0.20
C TYR A 348 1.20 15.52 -0.07
N ALA A 349 1.00 14.26 0.32
CA ALA A 349 1.97 13.18 0.16
C ALA A 349 1.25 11.85 -0.14
N PRO A 350 1.67 11.09 -1.17
CA PRO A 350 1.00 9.84 -1.51
C PRO A 350 1.30 8.79 -0.44
N VAL A 351 0.29 8.21 0.20
CA VAL A 351 0.52 7.10 1.13
C VAL A 351 0.00 5.76 0.61
N GLY A 352 -0.50 5.71 -0.63
CA GLY A 352 -1.10 4.51 -1.24
C GLY A 352 -2.60 4.43 -0.94
N ASN A 353 -3.27 3.38 -1.41
CA ASN A 353 -4.74 3.30 -1.37
C ASN A 353 -5.31 2.68 -0.09
N TRP A 354 -4.46 2.33 0.88
CA TRP A 354 -4.87 1.63 2.10
C TRP A 354 -5.81 2.44 3.00
N HIS A 355 -5.83 3.75 2.83
CA HIS A 355 -6.63 4.68 3.63
C HIS A 355 -8.04 4.90 3.07
N ILE A 356 -8.30 4.37 1.86
CA ILE A 356 -9.57 4.47 1.14
C ILE A 356 -10.57 3.47 1.72
#